data_AF-A0A958RRU0-F1
#
_entry.id   AF-A0A958RRU0-F1
#
_cell.length_a   1.000
_cell.length_b   1.000
_cell.length_c   1.000
_cell.angle_alpha   90.00
_cell.angle_beta   90.00
_cell.angle_gamma   90.00
#
_symmetry.space_group_name_H-M   'P 1'
#
loop_
_entity.id
_entity.type
_entity.pdbx_description
1 polymer ?
#
loop_
_entity_poly.entity_id
_entity_poly.type
_entity_poly.pdbx_seq_one_letter_code
_entity_poly.pdbx_strand_id
1 'polypeptide(L)' 'DKVGKISLDKVREIAEIKMPDLNCLDVESAISQVVGTARSMGLEVDGYKAV' A
#
# COMPACT_ATOMS: atom_id res chain seq x y z
N ASP A 1 -3.77 15.11 -11.41
CA ASP A 1 -2.59 14.45 -12.01
C ASP A 1 -1.96 13.49 -11.04
N LYS A 2 -1.29 12.44 -11.54
CA LYS A 2 -0.52 11.53 -10.69
C LYS A 2 0.74 12.25 -10.19
N VAL A 3 0.97 12.24 -8.88
CA VAL A 3 2.06 12.97 -8.22
C VAL A 3 3.34 12.14 -8.09
N GLY A 4 3.28 10.83 -8.34
CA GLY A 4 4.47 9.96 -8.30
C GLY A 4 4.14 8.48 -8.46
N LYS A 5 5.17 7.65 -8.34
CA LYS A 5 5.07 6.18 -8.34
C LYS A 5 5.75 5.60 -7.11
N ILE A 6 5.24 4.48 -6.63
CA ILE A 6 5.83 3.68 -5.55
C ILE A 6 5.80 2.19 -5.94
N SER A 7 6.85 1.44 -5.63
CA SER A 7 6.89 0.00 -5.88
C SER A 7 6.07 -0.78 -4.86
N LEU A 8 5.55 -1.94 -5.26
CA LEU A 8 4.86 -2.84 -4.36
C LEU A 8 5.73 -3.27 -3.16
N ASP A 9 7.03 -3.49 -3.37
CA ASP A 9 7.96 -3.85 -2.28
C ASP A 9 8.02 -2.78 -1.19
N LYS A 10 8.01 -1.50 -1.59
CA LYS A 10 8.03 -0.40 -0.62
C LYS A 10 6.70 -0.26 0.11
N VAL A 11 5.60 -0.51 -0.59
CA VAL A 11 4.27 -0.59 0.03
C VAL A 11 4.20 -1.71 1.04
N ARG A 12 4.79 -2.88 0.74
CA ARG A 12 4.88 -4.02 1.66
C ARG A 12 5.69 -3.69 2.90
N GLU A 13 6.86 -3.06 2.75
CA GLU A 13 7.67 -2.61 3.90
C GLU A 13 6.89 -1.64 4.79
N ILE A 14 6.18 -0.68 4.21
CA ILE A 14 5.32 0.27 4.95
C ILE A 14 4.20 -0.47 5.68
N ALA A 15 3.56 -1.44 5.02
CA ALA A 15 2.48 -2.24 5.59
C ALA A 15 2.97 -3.08 6.77
N GLU A 16 4.15 -3.71 6.67
CA GLU A 16 4.77 -4.49 7.75
C GLU A 16 5.13 -3.60 8.95
N ILE A 17 5.71 -2.42 8.71
CA ILE A 17 6.03 -1.44 9.76
C ILE A 17 4.75 -0.93 10.44
N LYS A 18 3.66 -0.74 9.68
CA LYS A 18 2.39 -0.19 10.18
C LYS A 18 1.48 -1.26 10.79
N MET A 19 1.73 -2.55 10.55
CA MET A 19 0.93 -3.68 11.03
C MET A 19 0.51 -3.60 12.51
N PRO A 20 1.37 -3.24 13.49
CA PRO A 20 0.93 -3.09 14.88
C PRO A 20 -0.13 -1.99 15.11
N ASP A 21 -0.23 -1.03 14.19
CA ASP A 21 -1.19 0.07 14.24
C ASP A 21 -2.47 -0.21 13.43
N LEU A 22 -2.48 -1.26 12.59
CA LEU A 22 -3.58 -1.57 11.69
C LEU A 22 -4.48 -2.65 12.28
N ASN A 23 -5.79 -2.50 12.06
CA ASN A 23 -6.77 -3.51 12.43
C ASN A 23 -6.92 -4.56 11.31
N CYS A 24 -5.86 -5.30 11.03
CA CYS A 24 -5.88 -6.39 10.04
C CYS A 24 -5.12 -7.61 10.54
N LEU A 25 -5.50 -8.77 10.00
CA LEU A 25 -5.00 -10.07 10.45
C LEU A 25 -3.76 -10.53 9.67
N ASP A 26 -3.57 -10.03 8.45
CA ASP A 26 -2.47 -10.40 7.57
C ASP A 26 -1.86 -9.17 6.86
N VAL A 27 -0.63 -9.36 6.37
CA VAL A 27 0.16 -8.33 5.69
C VAL A 27 -0.47 -7.96 4.33
N GLU A 28 -1.18 -8.88 3.67
CA GLU A 28 -1.83 -8.60 2.38
C GLU A 28 -2.99 -7.60 2.53
N SER A 29 -3.76 -7.73 3.62
CA SER A 29 -4.80 -6.77 4.00
C SER A 29 -4.21 -5.42 4.39
N ALA A 30 -3.05 -5.41 5.06
CA ALA A 30 -2.30 -4.19 5.35
C ALA A 30 -1.82 -3.51 4.06
N ILE A 31 -1.25 -4.27 3.11
CA ILE A 31 -0.82 -3.78 1.79
C ILE A 31 -2.00 -3.12 1.07
N SER A 32 -3.17 -3.77 1.01
CA SER A 32 -4.36 -3.22 0.35
C SER A 32 -4.78 -1.86 0.94
N GLN A 33 -4.72 -1.70 2.27
CA GLN A 33 -4.99 -0.43 2.94
C GLN A 33 -3.99 0.65 2.54
N VAL A 34 -2.68 0.34 2.57
CA VAL A 34 -1.63 1.29 2.18
C VAL A 34 -1.73 1.67 0.70
N VAL A 35 -2.06 0.71 -0.18
CA VAL A 35 -2.33 0.99 -1.61
C VAL A 35 -3.50 1.95 -1.77
N GLY A 36 -4.58 1.75 -1.00
CA GLY A 36 -5.74 2.65 -1.01
C GLY A 36 -5.33 4.09 -0.68
N THR A 37 -4.55 4.27 0.39
CA THR A 37 -4.00 5.57 0.77
C THR A 37 -3.11 6.16 -0.31
N ALA A 38 -2.19 5.37 -0.88
CA ALA A 38 -1.29 5.82 -1.95
C ALA A 38 -2.08 6.31 -3.17
N ARG A 39 -3.15 5.60 -3.57
CA ARG A 39 -4.03 5.99 -4.68
C ARG A 39 -4.78 7.28 -4.39
N SER A 40 -5.33 7.44 -3.19
CA SER A 40 -6.01 8.69 -2.78
C SER A 40 -5.06 9.89 -2.73
N MET A 41 -3.78 9.65 -2.43
CA MET A 41 -2.73 10.66 -2.52
C MET A 41 -2.26 10.95 -3.96
N GLY A 42 -2.74 10.19 -4.96
CA GLY A 42 -2.37 10.35 -6.36
C GLY A 42 -1.08 9.63 -6.78
N LEU A 43 -0.63 8.64 -5.99
CA LEU A 43 0.49 7.77 -6.33
C LEU A 43 0.01 6.57 -7.17
N GLU A 44 0.80 6.18 -8.16
CA GLU A 44 0.65 4.91 -8.87
C GLU A 44 1.50 3.84 -8.18
N VAL A 45 0.85 2.72 -7.83
CA VAL A 45 1.55 1.56 -7.25
C VAL A 45 1.94 0.61 -8.37
N ASP A 46 3.24 0.49 -8.60
CA ASP A 46 3.79 -0.39 -9.63
C ASP A 46 3.79 -1.85 -9.15
N GLY A 47 3.29 -2.75 -10.00
CA GLY A 47 3.17 -4.18 -9.69
C GLY A 47 1.94 -4.61 -8.88
N TYR A 48 1.08 -3.68 -8.42
CA TYR A 48 -0.15 -4.06 -7.70
C TYR A 48 -1.35 -4.20 -8.65
N LYS A 49 -1.77 -5.43 -8.93
CA LYS A 49 -3.06 -5.72 -9.56
C LYS A 49 -4.10 -5.93 -8.48
N ALA A 50 -5.15 -5.10 -8.48
CA ALA A 50 -6.35 -5.40 -7.72
C ALA A 50 -6.93 -6.71 -8.28
N VAL A 51 -7.06 -7.71 -7.42
CA VAL A 51 -7.85 -8.92 -7.67
C VAL A 51 -9.34 -8.60 -7.68
#